data_AF-A0A4S8KJ27-F1
#
_entry.id   AF-A0A4S8KJ27-F1
#
_cell.length_a   1.000
_cell.length_b   1.000
_cell.length_c   1.000
_cell.angle_alpha   90.00
_cell.angle_beta   90.00
_cell.angle_gamma   90.00
#
_symmetry.space_group_name_H-M   'P 1'
#
loop_
_entity.id
_entity.type
_entity.pdbx_description
1 polymer ?
#
loop_
_entity_poly.entity_id
_entity_poly.type
_entity_poly.pdbx_seq_one_letter_code
_entity_poly.pdbx_strand_id
1 'polypeptide(L)'
;WSSAEDRALVDALTEWKQNGKQAQNGWPQDAWNSCAKRMVAEFDSPKTAKQCSEHWSTVITATDEIWDAYLEKHPNDKRWRTESFPLYNEIFNLVDGLIATGKGAFH
;
A
#
# COMPACT_ATOMS: atom_id res chain seq x y z
N TRP A 1 7.20 -3.45 -13.04
CA TRP A 1 6.65 -4.26 -11.96
C TRP A 1 6.90 -5.71 -12.32
N SER A 2 7.93 -6.29 -11.72
CA SER A 2 8.23 -7.71 -11.70
C SER A 2 7.85 -8.28 -10.34
N SER A 3 7.77 -9.61 -10.20
CA SER A 3 7.49 -10.23 -8.91
C SER A 3 8.49 -9.84 -7.81
N ALA A 4 9.73 -9.51 -8.18
CA ALA A 4 10.74 -9.01 -7.25
C ALA A 4 10.52 -7.53 -6.85
N GLU A 5 10.04 -6.69 -7.78
CA GLU A 5 9.63 -5.31 -7.46
C GLU A 5 8.36 -5.30 -6.59
N ASP A 6 7.39 -6.20 -6.85
CA ASP A 6 6.19 -6.34 -6.03
C ASP A 6 6.56 -6.76 -4.60
N ARG A 7 7.47 -7.73 -4.48
CA ARG A 7 8.05 -8.16 -3.21
C ARG A 7 8.61 -6.99 -2.41
N ALA A 8 9.50 -6.21 -3.02
CA ALA A 8 10.14 -5.07 -2.37
C ALA A 8 9.14 -3.97 -1.99
N LEU A 9 8.05 -3.81 -2.77
CA LEU A 9 6.97 -2.89 -2.45
C LEU A 9 6.25 -3.32 -1.16
N VAL A 10 5.88 -4.60 -1.05
CA VAL A 10 5.22 -5.12 0.16
C VAL A 10 6.16 -5.06 1.37
N ASP A 11 7.42 -5.48 1.19
CA ASP A 11 8.40 -5.50 2.29
C ASP A 11 8.62 -4.09 2.86
N ALA A 12 8.75 -3.06 2.00
CA ALA A 12 8.89 -1.67 2.44
C ALA A 12 7.69 -1.15 3.23
N LEU A 13 6.47 -1.51 2.83
CA LEU A 13 5.26 -1.09 3.53
C LEU A 13 5.08 -1.85 4.85
N THR A 14 5.39 -3.14 4.87
CA THR A 14 5.37 -3.94 6.10
C THR A 14 6.34 -3.39 7.14
N GLU A 15 7.56 -3.02 6.74
CA GLU A 15 8.52 -2.33 7.62
C GLU A 15 7.92 -1.02 8.17
N TRP A 16 7.27 -0.23 7.33
CA TRP A 16 6.57 0.99 7.74
C TRP A 16 5.48 0.72 8.79
N LYS A 17 4.74 -0.38 8.65
CA LYS A 17 3.70 -0.80 9.59
C LYS A 17 4.24 -1.36 10.91
N GLN A 18 5.32 -2.15 10.87
CA GLN A 18 6.01 -2.63 12.07
C GLN A 18 6.52 -1.46 12.91
N ASN A 19 6.91 -0.37 12.25
CA ASN A 19 7.29 0.88 12.92
C ASN A 19 6.10 1.71 13.45
N GLY A 20 4.86 1.20 13.36
CA GLY A 20 3.66 1.87 13.86
C GLY A 20 3.23 3.10 13.05
N LYS A 21 3.74 3.26 11.82
CA LYS A 21 3.56 4.46 11.00
C LYS A 21 2.47 4.32 9.93
N GLN A 22 1.58 3.33 10.05
CA GLN A 22 0.43 3.20 9.17
C GLN A 22 -0.62 4.25 9.53
N ALA A 23 -1.15 4.98 8.54
CA ALA A 23 -2.21 5.95 8.77
C ALA A 23 -3.58 5.26 8.84
N GLN A 24 -4.57 5.89 9.49
CA GLN A 24 -5.93 5.34 9.61
C GLN A 24 -6.59 5.09 8.24
N ASN A 25 -6.19 5.83 7.20
CA ASN A 25 -6.80 5.81 5.87
C ASN A 25 -5.86 5.26 4.77
N GLY A 26 -4.81 4.50 5.14
CA GLY A 26 -3.87 3.90 4.20
C GLY A 26 -2.41 4.22 4.53
N TRP A 27 -1.58 4.28 3.50
CA TRP A 27 -0.15 4.56 3.65
C TRP A 27 0.14 6.05 3.42
N PRO A 28 0.92 6.70 4.30
CA PRO A 28 1.30 8.10 4.11
C PRO A 28 2.19 8.26 2.88
N GLN A 29 2.25 9.48 2.33
CA GLN A 29 3.10 9.79 1.17
C GLN A 29 4.57 9.41 1.39
N ASP A 30 5.06 9.52 2.63
CA ASP A 30 6.42 9.11 3.00
C ASP A 30 6.67 7.60 2.92
N ALA A 31 5.64 6.78 3.13
CA ALA A 31 5.73 5.34 2.91
C ALA A 31 5.91 5.04 1.41
N TRP A 32 5.15 5.73 0.56
CA TRP A 32 5.28 5.62 -0.90
C TRP A 32 6.61 6.16 -1.42
N ASN A 33 7.12 7.25 -0.84
CA ASN A 33 8.46 7.77 -1.14
C ASN A 33 9.56 6.77 -0.75
N SER A 34 9.38 6.07 0.37
CA SER A 34 10.32 5.02 0.81
C SER A 34 10.32 3.84 -0.15
N CYS A 35 9.14 3.42 -0.63
CA CYS A 35 9.00 2.40 -1.66
C CYS A 35 9.70 2.80 -2.96
N ALA A 36 9.45 4.03 -3.44
CA ALA A 36 10.09 4.57 -4.63
C ALA A 36 11.63 4.59 -4.53
N LYS A 37 12.17 4.98 -3.38
CA LYS A 37 13.62 4.93 -3.11
C LYS A 37 14.15 3.49 -3.17
N ARG A 38 13.39 2.52 -2.65
CA ARG A 38 13.76 1.11 -2.67
C ARG A 38 13.79 0.55 -4.10
N MET A 39 12.85 0.96 -4.96
CA MET A 39 12.84 0.57 -6.37
C MET A 39 14.09 1.03 -7.13
N VAL A 40 14.54 2.25 -6.85
CA VAL A 40 15.79 2.77 -7.41
C VAL A 40 17.00 2.02 -6.85
N ALA A 41 17.04 1.80 -5.53
CA ALA A 41 18.20 1.21 -4.87
C ALA A 41 18.42 -0.28 -5.20
N GLU A 42 17.34 -1.07 -5.32
CA GLU A 42 17.43 -2.52 -5.49
C GLU A 42 17.33 -2.98 -6.95
N PHE A 43 16.67 -2.19 -7.81
CA PHE A 43 16.36 -2.60 -9.19
C PHE A 43 16.81 -1.60 -10.25
N ASP A 44 17.46 -0.49 -9.87
CA ASP A 44 17.76 0.64 -10.75
C ASP A 44 16.51 1.10 -11.53
N SER A 45 15.35 0.96 -10.89
CA SER A 45 14.04 1.11 -11.49
C SER A 45 13.41 2.38 -10.94
N PRO A 46 13.55 3.54 -11.61
CA PRO A 46 12.99 4.79 -11.12
C PRO A 46 11.46 4.71 -11.15
N LYS A 47 10.88 4.62 -9.96
CA LYS A 47 9.45 4.69 -9.70
C LYS A 47 9.16 5.88 -8.82
N THR A 48 7.98 6.46 -8.98
CA THR A 48 7.49 7.56 -8.14
C THR A 48 6.59 7.02 -7.03
N ALA A 49 6.38 7.81 -5.99
CA ALA A 49 5.42 7.50 -4.93
C ALA A 49 4.01 7.23 -5.49
N LYS A 50 3.58 8.02 -6.48
CA LYS A 50 2.30 7.85 -7.18
C LYS A 50 2.21 6.48 -7.88
N GLN A 51 3.26 6.08 -8.59
CA GLN A 51 3.30 4.77 -9.23
C GLN A 51 3.25 3.63 -8.21
N CYS A 52 3.91 3.79 -7.05
CA CYS A 52 3.87 2.81 -5.97
C CYS A 52 2.46 2.69 -5.37
N SER A 53 1.76 3.81 -5.15
CA SER A 53 0.39 3.80 -4.61
C SER A 53 -0.64 3.25 -5.60
N GLU A 54 -0.50 3.57 -6.89
CA GLU A 54 -1.39 3.04 -7.93
C GLU A 54 -1.21 1.52 -8.07
N HIS A 55 0.04 1.08 -8.11
CA HIS A 55 0.37 -0.34 -8.24
C HIS A 55 0.01 -1.17 -7.00
N TRP A 56 0.00 -0.55 -5.82
CA TRP A 56 -0.41 -1.20 -4.57
C TRP A 56 -1.78 -1.87 -4.68
N SER A 57 -2.74 -1.27 -5.38
CA SER A 57 -4.07 -1.87 -5.62
C SER A 57 -4.01 -3.23 -6.35
N THR A 58 -3.04 -3.39 -7.25
CA THR A 58 -2.79 -4.63 -8.00
C THR A 58 -2.01 -5.64 -7.14
N VAL A 59 -1.15 -5.16 -6.26
CA VAL A 59 -0.36 -6.01 -5.35
C VAL A 59 -1.21 -6.56 -4.20
N ILE A 60 -2.15 -5.80 -3.64
CA ILE A 60 -3.07 -6.33 -2.61
C ILE A 60 -4.08 -7.32 -3.18
N THR A 61 -4.36 -7.25 -4.49
CA THR A 61 -5.21 -8.20 -5.22
C THR A 61 -4.41 -9.33 -5.84
N ALA A 62 -3.13 -9.48 -5.47
CA ALA A 62 -2.25 -10.51 -6.00
C ALA A 62 -2.77 -11.93 -5.75
N THR A 63 -2.40 -12.83 -6.65
CA THR A 63 -2.81 -14.24 -6.65
C THR A 63 -2.31 -14.98 -5.41
N ASP A 64 -2.96 -16.11 -5.09
CA ASP A 64 -2.59 -16.95 -3.95
C ASP A 64 -1.10 -17.33 -3.94
N GLU A 65 -0.50 -17.52 -5.13
CA GLU A 65 0.93 -17.85 -5.28
C GLU A 65 1.86 -16.75 -4.76
N ILE A 66 1.50 -15.48 -4.97
CA ILE A 66 2.27 -14.32 -4.50
C ILE A 66 2.13 -14.19 -2.98
N TRP A 67 0.91 -14.41 -2.47
CA TRP A 67 0.66 -14.45 -1.03
C TRP A 67 1.41 -15.59 -0.34
N ASP A 68 1.46 -16.77 -0.95
CA ASP A 68 2.13 -17.93 -0.36
C ASP A 68 3.64 -17.74 -0.29
N ALA A 69 4.27 -17.25 -1.36
CA ALA A 69 5.69 -16.86 -1.33
C ALA A 69 5.98 -15.74 -0.32
N TYR A 70 4.99 -14.86 -0.07
CA TYR A 70 5.12 -13.81 0.94
C TYR A 70 5.01 -14.31 2.37
N LEU A 71 4.03 -15.15 2.64
CA LEU A 71 3.77 -15.70 3.95
C LEU A 71 4.82 -16.75 4.34
N GLU A 72 5.53 -17.35 3.39
CA GLU A 72 6.72 -18.17 3.65
C GLU A 72 7.79 -17.37 4.41
N LYS A 73 8.05 -16.13 3.99
CA LYS A 73 9.05 -15.24 4.61
C LYS A 73 8.50 -14.47 5.80
N HIS A 74 7.19 -14.21 5.83
CA HIS A 74 6.53 -13.41 6.87
C HIS A 74 5.26 -14.09 7.41
N PRO A 75 5.41 -15.19 8.18
CA PRO A 75 4.28 -16.01 8.62
C PRO A 75 3.31 -15.31 9.59
N ASN A 76 3.71 -14.18 10.19
CA ASN A 76 2.87 -13.39 11.11
C ASN A 76 1.87 -12.48 10.40
N ASP A 77 2.02 -12.28 9.09
CA ASP A 77 1.21 -11.36 8.30
C ASP A 77 0.00 -12.04 7.63
N LYS A 78 -0.27 -13.31 7.96
CA LYS A 78 -1.39 -14.11 7.41
C LYS A 78 -2.75 -13.44 7.52
N ARG A 79 -2.97 -12.63 8.57
CA ARG A 79 -4.22 -11.87 8.78
C ARG A 79 -4.55 -10.92 7.62
N TRP A 80 -3.53 -10.44 6.89
CA TRP A 80 -3.71 -9.50 5.78
C TRP A 80 -4.07 -10.18 4.45
N ARG A 81 -3.93 -11.51 4.35
CA ARG A 81 -4.35 -12.30 3.17
C ARG A 81 -5.87 -12.47 3.12
N THR A 82 -6.51 -12.63 4.28
CA THR A 82 -7.95 -12.90 4.40
C THR A 82 -8.81 -11.65 4.52
N GLU A 83 -8.23 -10.51 4.91
CA GLU A 83 -8.94 -9.22 4.91
C GLU A 83 -8.82 -8.54 3.55
N SER A 84 -9.46 -9.13 2.55
CA SER A 84 -9.90 -8.35 1.39
C SER A 84 -10.86 -7.30 1.95
N PHE A 85 -10.50 -6.02 1.98
CA PHE A 85 -11.46 -4.94 2.27
C PHE A 85 -12.40 -4.80 1.06
N PRO A 86 -13.56 -5.47 1.04
CA PRO A 86 -14.38 -5.58 -0.18
C PRO A 86 -15.03 -4.23 -0.51
N LEU A 87 -15.15 -3.38 0.50
CA LEU A 87 -15.67 -2.02 0.43
C LEU A 87 -14.59 -0.96 0.23
N TYR A 88 -13.29 -1.31 0.14
CA TYR A 88 -12.25 -0.28 -0.06
C TYR A 88 -12.50 0.53 -1.33
N ASN A 89 -12.86 -0.13 -2.44
CA ASN A 89 -13.15 0.56 -3.69
C ASN A 89 -14.45 1.39 -3.63
N GLU A 90 -15.46 0.96 -2.88
CA GLU A 90 -16.71 1.70 -2.70
C GLU A 90 -16.54 2.92 -1.77
N ILE A 91 -15.79 2.75 -0.67
CA ILE A 91 -15.46 3.82 0.28
C ILE A 91 -14.47 4.80 -0.34
N PHE A 92 -13.48 4.33 -1.10
CA PHE A 92 -12.53 5.17 -1.82
C PHE A 92 -13.26 6.11 -2.79
N ASN A 93 -14.20 5.60 -3.58
CA ASN A 93 -15.04 6.44 -4.45
C ASN A 93 -15.94 7.42 -3.67
N LEU A 94 -16.40 7.05 -2.46
CA LEU A 94 -17.16 7.92 -1.58
C LEU A 94 -16.31 9.03 -0.93
N VAL A 95 -15.03 8.76 -0.65
CA VAL A 95 -14.11 9.69 0.04
C VAL A 95 -13.36 10.58 -0.95
N ASP A 96 -13.06 10.10 -2.16
CA ASP A 96 -12.33 10.85 -3.21
C ASP A 96 -13.22 11.89 -3.95
N GLY A 97 -14.53 11.87 -3.70
CA GLY A 97 -15.50 12.84 -4.26
C GLY A 97 -16.04 13.89 -3.27
N LEU A 98 -15.77 13.75 -1.97
CA LEU A 98 -16.23 14.67 -0.93
C LEU A 98 -15.01 15.35 -0.28
N ILE A 99 -14.49 16.38 -0.95
CA ILE A 99 -13.94 17.49 -0.20
C ILE A 99 -15.12 18.08 0.58
N ALA A 100 -15.27 17.67 1.85
CA ALA A 100 -15.93 18.53 2.83
C ALA A 100 -15.03 19.75 2.99
N THR A 101 -15.11 20.70 2.06
CA THR A 101 -14.50 22.02 2.24
C THR A 101 -15.16 22.57 3.49
N GLY A 102 -14.40 22.67 4.58
CA GLY A 102 -14.81 23.32 5.81
C GLY A 102 -15.14 24.79 5.54
N LYS A 103 -16.37 25.06 5.10
CA LYS A 103 -16.92 26.40 4.92
C LYS A 103 -18.35 26.39 5.44
N GLY A 104 -18.48 26.47 6.76
CA GLY A 104 -19.81 26.55 7.39
C GLY A 104 -19.89 26.34 8.90
N ALA A 105 -18.80 26.06 9.62
CA ALA A 105 -18.81 26.15 11.08
C ALA A 105 -18.66 27.61 11.52
N PHE A 106 -19.78 28.34 11.58
CA PHE A 106 -19.93 29.50 12.45
C PHE A 106 -21.26 29.34 13.19
N HIS A 107 -21.18 29.25 14.52
CA HIS A 107 -22.28 29.62 15.41
C HIS A 107 -22.15 31.12 15.72
#